data_AF-A0AAP2DMQ1-F1
#
_entry.id   AF-A0AAP2DMQ1-F1
#
_cell.length_a   1.000
_cell.length_b   1.000
_cell.length_c   1.000
_cell.angle_alpha   90.00
_cell.angle_beta   90.00
_cell.angle_gamma   90.00
#
_symmetry.space_group_name_H-M   'P 1'
#
loop_
_entity.id
_entity.type
_entity.pdbx_description
1 polymer ?
#
loop_
_entity_poly.entity_id
_entity_poly.type
_entity_poly.pdbx_seq_one_letter_code
_entity_poly.pdbx_strand_id
1 'polypeptide(L)'
;MAKLKNIIKQLSEKDFTAIYNSLIESNAEKSAYLLKALRERSLSDNKIMTELDVNANAYYTLRSRLNLKIEEYLMEQLESPRTDVLRKVANINEVIFTKKKAISIATLKKLEKELLDYDLANELTIIYKSLKRLNINSPDYFQYSQLYNRHVAYMLAVDKSEDLLADYFKKFGDYLLNGAEIEKLGLNLVMKEMQNVAKLYESHRLYVYQSCMYVFHRLFVEVDDNMQQDGESIEDIFDKVQKIFESYHLDAIYYHLNLVFEFLKLEYYNHYKVYRQAEKYFEEVNDACANLMVNYSTFTFPAQFLISKIERHLRNGTEAELYIENENVFEDYEVDSMDVPKHIVYTVYRSISCYYADKFDEAAKLINNLLNEVSLKKYPYAQLEIKSLLALQYVLVRDYELFNQLSNSIQRQIRLFGKDSCENIMLFLKILKIATSEAKKEKAKKISALIPRLSTTTVGYFAPTKLIKLDDKFVRLLTEV
;
A
#
# COMPACT_ATOMS: atom_id res chain seq x y z
N MET A 1 11.48 -5.32 16.42
CA MET A 1 11.26 -5.46 17.88
C MET A 1 10.05 -4.64 18.37
N ALA A 2 9.34 -3.89 17.52
CA ALA A 2 8.14 -3.14 17.90
C ALA A 2 6.80 -3.88 17.58
N LYS A 3 6.83 -4.98 16.81
CA LYS A 3 5.67 -5.87 16.54
C LYS A 3 4.79 -6.19 17.77
N LEU A 4 5.37 -6.71 18.86
CA LEU A 4 4.59 -7.07 20.06
C LEU A 4 3.90 -5.86 20.71
N LYS A 5 4.58 -4.70 20.76
CA LYS A 5 4.05 -3.48 21.38
C LYS A 5 2.90 -2.91 20.54
N ASN A 6 3.01 -2.96 19.22
CA ASN A 6 1.96 -2.54 18.29
C ASN A 6 0.75 -3.49 18.36
N ILE A 7 0.96 -4.80 18.39
CA ILE A 7 -0.10 -5.79 18.58
C ILE A 7 -0.85 -5.54 19.90
N ILE A 8 -0.14 -5.36 21.01
CA ILE A 8 -0.74 -5.12 22.34
C ILE A 8 -1.57 -3.82 22.36
N LYS A 9 -1.12 -2.78 21.66
CA LYS A 9 -1.88 -1.52 21.54
C LYS A 9 -3.15 -1.66 20.71
N GLN A 10 -3.13 -2.54 19.70
CA GLN A 10 -4.26 -2.80 18.81
C GLN A 10 -5.29 -3.78 19.40
N LEU A 11 -4.98 -4.45 20.52
CA LEU A 11 -5.94 -5.30 21.23
C LEU A 11 -7.13 -4.48 21.75
N SER A 12 -8.35 -5.00 21.54
CA SER A 12 -9.56 -4.45 22.16
C SER A 12 -9.46 -4.51 23.69
N GLU A 13 -10.20 -3.66 24.41
CA GLU A 13 -10.22 -3.72 25.88
C GLU A 13 -10.68 -5.07 26.41
N LYS A 14 -11.61 -5.72 25.70
CA LYS A 14 -12.11 -7.06 26.03
C LYS A 14 -11.01 -8.11 25.93
N ASP A 15 -10.26 -8.11 24.82
CA ASP A 15 -9.21 -9.11 24.58
C ASP A 15 -8.01 -8.90 25.49
N PHE A 16 -7.61 -7.65 25.72
CA PHE A 16 -6.57 -7.35 26.68
C PHE A 16 -6.91 -7.84 28.10
N THR A 17 -8.14 -7.59 28.55
CA THR A 17 -8.58 -7.99 29.90
C THR A 17 -8.59 -9.51 30.03
N ALA A 18 -9.03 -10.21 28.99
CA ALA A 18 -9.03 -11.68 28.97
C ALA A 18 -7.61 -12.27 29.01
N ILE A 19 -6.68 -11.75 28.21
CA ILE A 19 -5.28 -12.19 28.22
C ILE A 19 -4.62 -11.86 29.56
N TYR A 20 -4.87 -10.68 30.11
CA TYR A 20 -4.34 -10.27 31.41
C TYR A 20 -4.81 -11.19 32.53
N ASN A 21 -6.12 -11.49 32.59
CA ASN A 21 -6.69 -12.39 33.59
C ASN A 21 -6.15 -13.82 33.43
N SER A 22 -6.04 -14.32 32.18
CA SER A 22 -5.45 -15.64 31.89
C SER A 22 -4.00 -15.76 32.38
N LEU A 23 -3.20 -14.69 32.24
CA LEU A 23 -1.82 -14.65 32.72
C LEU A 23 -1.74 -14.63 34.25
N ILE A 24 -2.65 -13.91 34.92
CA ILE A 24 -2.74 -13.89 36.40
C ILE A 24 -3.16 -15.26 36.93
N GLU A 25 -4.20 -15.88 36.35
CA GLU A 25 -4.68 -17.21 36.72
C GLU A 25 -3.61 -18.30 36.51
N SER A 26 -2.73 -18.13 35.53
CA SER A 26 -1.60 -19.01 35.26
C SER A 26 -0.37 -18.76 36.14
N ASN A 27 -0.47 -17.94 37.19
CA ASN A 27 0.65 -17.48 38.04
C ASN A 27 1.80 -16.80 37.25
N ALA A 28 1.51 -16.17 36.12
CA ALA A 28 2.49 -15.49 35.26
C ALA A 28 2.49 -13.96 35.50
N GLU A 29 2.58 -13.54 36.77
CA GLU A 29 2.46 -12.13 37.19
C GLU A 29 3.45 -11.19 36.50
N LYS A 30 4.69 -11.63 36.27
CA LYS A 30 5.71 -10.84 35.54
C LYS A 30 5.34 -10.62 34.07
N SER A 31 4.69 -11.58 33.42
CA SER A 31 4.20 -11.45 32.05
C SER A 31 2.95 -10.57 31.98
N ALA A 32 2.07 -10.65 32.98
CA ALA A 32 0.90 -9.77 33.10
C ALA A 32 1.32 -8.30 33.32
N TYR A 33 2.34 -8.07 34.17
CA TYR A 33 2.92 -6.75 34.36
C TYR A 33 3.56 -6.21 33.09
N LEU A 34 4.32 -7.05 32.36
CA LEU A 34 4.90 -6.67 31.06
C LEU A 34 3.82 -6.27 30.04
N LEU A 35 2.73 -7.04 29.93
CA LEU A 35 1.60 -6.74 29.06
C LEU A 35 0.96 -5.38 29.40
N LYS A 36 0.73 -5.11 30.69
CA LYS A 36 0.18 -3.84 31.16
C LYS A 36 1.12 -2.66 30.93
N ALA A 37 2.41 -2.84 31.24
CA ALA A 37 3.43 -1.84 31.03
C ALA A 37 3.56 -1.46 29.56
N LEU A 38 3.50 -2.43 28.63
CA LEU A 38 3.58 -2.19 27.19
C LEU A 38 2.34 -1.48 26.61
N ARG A 39 1.15 -1.65 27.21
CA ARG A 39 -0.10 -1.01 26.78
C ARG A 39 -0.29 0.39 27.33
N GLU A 40 -0.12 0.56 28.64
CA GLU A 40 -0.49 1.77 29.36
C GLU A 40 0.65 2.79 29.50
N ARG A 41 1.91 2.33 29.44
CA ARG A 41 3.07 3.21 29.67
C ARG A 41 4.06 3.12 28.52
N SER A 42 4.36 4.26 27.89
CA SER A 42 5.46 4.40 26.93
C SER A 42 6.84 4.35 27.61
N LEU A 43 7.05 3.41 28.55
CA LEU A 43 8.34 3.17 29.18
C LEU A 43 9.30 2.51 28.19
N SER A 44 10.59 2.85 28.29
CA SER A 44 11.64 2.19 27.55
C SER A 44 11.90 0.79 28.13
N ASP A 45 12.30 -0.16 27.27
CA ASP A 45 12.59 -1.56 27.67
C ASP A 45 13.53 -1.62 28.88
N ASN A 46 14.54 -0.73 28.95
CA ASN A 46 15.46 -0.64 30.08
C ASN A 46 14.77 -0.30 31.41
N LYS A 47 13.77 0.60 31.41
CA LYS A 47 13.01 0.93 32.63
C LYS A 47 12.10 -0.22 33.06
N ILE A 48 11.46 -0.88 32.10
CA ILE A 48 10.60 -2.04 32.35
C ILE A 48 11.41 -3.20 32.94
N MET A 49 12.62 -3.44 32.42
CA MET A 49 13.55 -4.44 32.96
C MET A 49 13.95 -4.15 34.41
N THR A 50 14.13 -2.87 34.75
CA THR A 50 14.50 -2.44 36.10
C THR A 50 13.34 -2.62 37.08
N GLU A 51 12.10 -2.32 36.66
CA GLU A 51 10.90 -2.51 37.49
C GLU A 51 10.52 -3.99 37.67
N LEU A 52 10.80 -4.84 36.67
CA LEU A 52 10.53 -6.28 36.72
C LEU A 52 11.62 -7.10 37.45
N ASP A 53 12.73 -6.45 37.81
CA ASP A 53 13.93 -7.06 38.38
C ASP A 53 14.39 -8.28 37.57
N VAL A 54 14.64 -8.06 36.27
CA VAL A 54 15.04 -9.11 35.33
C VAL A 54 16.23 -8.68 34.45
N ASN A 55 17.14 -9.62 34.21
CA ASN A 55 18.25 -9.41 33.27
C ASN A 55 17.77 -9.46 31.80
N ALA A 56 18.62 -9.03 30.87
CA ALA A 56 18.28 -8.96 29.44
C ALA A 56 17.79 -10.30 28.86
N ASN A 57 18.45 -11.41 29.21
CA ASN A 57 18.07 -12.73 28.69
C ASN A 57 16.69 -13.18 29.21
N ALA A 58 16.41 -12.95 30.49
CA ALA A 58 15.11 -13.23 31.09
C ALA A 58 14.01 -12.34 30.50
N TYR A 59 14.31 -11.07 30.23
CA TYR A 59 13.38 -10.15 29.57
C TYR A 59 12.99 -10.62 28.16
N TYR A 60 13.96 -10.96 27.31
CA TYR A 60 13.68 -11.49 25.96
C TYR A 60 12.89 -12.80 26.00
N THR A 61 13.16 -13.67 26.97
CA THR A 61 12.43 -14.93 27.15
C THR A 61 10.98 -14.68 27.56
N LEU A 62 10.75 -13.79 28.53
CA LEU A 62 9.40 -13.37 28.96
C LEU A 62 8.62 -12.76 27.81
N ARG A 63 9.29 -11.94 27.00
CA ARG A 63 8.68 -11.25 25.86
C ARG A 63 8.31 -12.20 24.73
N SER A 64 9.16 -13.18 24.42
CA SER A 64 8.87 -14.23 23.44
C SER A 64 7.67 -15.09 23.88
N ARG A 65 7.64 -15.51 25.15
CA ARG A 65 6.49 -16.25 25.72
C ARG A 65 5.20 -15.45 25.73
N LEU A 66 5.27 -14.15 26.03
CA LEU A 66 4.11 -13.26 25.98
C LEU A 66 3.58 -13.13 24.56
N ASN A 67 4.46 -12.99 23.56
CA ASN A 67 4.05 -12.94 22.15
C ASN A 67 3.35 -14.23 21.72
N LEU A 68 3.92 -15.40 22.06
CA LEU A 68 3.30 -16.69 21.77
C LEU A 68 1.91 -16.82 22.42
N LYS A 69 1.75 -16.38 23.67
CA LYS A 69 0.47 -16.44 24.39
C LYS A 69 -0.59 -15.52 23.75
N ILE A 70 -0.19 -14.34 23.28
CA ILE A 70 -1.08 -13.41 22.58
C ILE A 70 -1.46 -13.98 21.21
N GLU A 71 -0.50 -14.55 20.47
CA GLU A 71 -0.77 -15.23 19.20
C GLU A 71 -1.69 -16.44 19.40
N GLU A 72 -1.47 -17.26 20.42
CA GLU A 72 -2.35 -18.38 20.80
C GLU A 72 -3.77 -17.88 21.13
N TYR A 73 -3.92 -16.85 21.95
CA TYR A 73 -5.24 -16.30 22.30
C TYR A 73 -5.94 -15.69 21.08
N LEU A 74 -5.23 -14.98 20.21
CA LEU A 74 -5.80 -14.45 18.96
C LEU A 74 -6.19 -15.58 18.01
N MET A 75 -5.41 -16.67 17.96
CA MET A 75 -5.75 -17.88 17.22
C MET A 75 -6.94 -18.64 17.83
N GLU A 76 -7.11 -18.63 19.15
CA GLU A 76 -8.27 -19.18 19.85
C GLU A 76 -9.53 -18.33 19.65
N GLN A 77 -9.42 -17.00 19.63
CA GLN A 77 -10.54 -16.13 19.21
C GLN A 77 -10.86 -16.29 17.72
N LEU A 78 -9.88 -16.70 16.90
CA LEU A 78 -10.08 -17.16 15.54
C LEU A 78 -10.70 -18.57 15.45
N GLU A 79 -10.91 -19.30 16.55
CA GLU A 79 -11.80 -20.48 16.60
C GLU A 79 -13.28 -20.04 16.47
N SER A 80 -13.55 -19.40 15.35
CA SER A 80 -14.89 -19.13 14.87
C SER A 80 -15.51 -20.42 14.33
N PRO A 81 -16.85 -20.46 14.18
CA PRO A 81 -17.56 -21.53 13.46
C PRO A 81 -16.93 -21.86 12.09
N ARG A 82 -16.25 -20.90 11.45
CA ARG A 82 -15.47 -21.08 10.21
C ARG A 82 -14.34 -22.09 10.39
N THR A 83 -13.55 -21.97 11.45
CA THR A 83 -12.40 -22.86 11.74
C THR A 83 -12.86 -24.30 11.99
N ASP A 84 -13.98 -24.48 12.67
CA ASP A 84 -14.60 -25.79 12.86
C ASP A 84 -15.08 -26.40 11.53
N VAL A 85 -15.67 -25.59 10.65
CA VAL A 85 -16.07 -26.03 9.30
C VAL A 85 -14.83 -26.43 8.48
N LEU A 86 -13.76 -25.64 8.51
CA LEU A 86 -12.50 -25.96 7.82
C LEU A 86 -11.87 -27.26 8.34
N ARG A 87 -11.85 -27.49 9.67
CA ARG A 87 -11.38 -28.76 10.26
C ARG A 87 -12.22 -29.95 9.77
N LYS A 88 -13.55 -29.80 9.70
CA LYS A 88 -14.43 -30.85 9.15
C LYS A 88 -14.16 -31.11 7.67
N VAL A 89 -13.88 -30.07 6.88
CA VAL A 89 -13.50 -30.19 5.47
C VAL A 89 -12.16 -30.93 5.31
N ALA A 90 -11.15 -30.59 6.11
CA ALA A 90 -9.86 -31.27 6.08
C ALA A 90 -9.99 -32.79 6.35
N ASN A 91 -10.94 -33.18 7.20
CA ASN A 91 -11.19 -34.58 7.56
C ASN A 91 -12.18 -35.31 6.62
N ILE A 92 -12.57 -34.72 5.48
CA ILE A 92 -13.50 -35.34 4.53
C ILE A 92 -13.03 -36.73 4.07
N ASN A 93 -11.73 -36.88 3.79
CA ASN A 93 -11.20 -38.17 3.32
C ASN A 93 -11.47 -39.27 4.36
N GLU A 94 -11.22 -38.99 5.64
CA GLU A 94 -11.49 -39.94 6.72
C GLU A 94 -12.98 -40.28 6.81
N VAL A 95 -13.87 -39.28 6.70
CA VAL A 95 -15.33 -39.50 6.68
C VAL A 95 -15.76 -40.39 5.51
N ILE A 96 -15.17 -40.22 4.33
CA ILE A 96 -15.51 -41.01 3.14
C ILE A 96 -15.03 -42.47 3.28
N PHE A 97 -13.87 -42.70 3.90
CA PHE A 97 -13.30 -44.05 4.04
C PHE A 97 -13.80 -44.81 5.27
N THR A 98 -14.29 -44.13 6.32
CA THR A 98 -14.69 -44.76 7.59
C THR A 98 -16.20 -44.85 7.82
N LYS A 99 -17.01 -44.00 7.18
CA LYS A 99 -18.48 -43.96 7.40
C LYS A 99 -19.24 -44.62 6.24
N LYS A 100 -20.49 -45.03 6.52
CA LYS A 100 -21.41 -45.58 5.50
C LYS A 100 -21.76 -44.49 4.48
N LYS A 101 -21.89 -44.86 3.20
CA LYS A 101 -22.19 -43.96 2.07
C LYS A 101 -23.31 -42.94 2.35
N ALA A 102 -24.44 -43.38 2.90
CA ALA A 102 -25.57 -42.50 3.21
C ALA A 102 -25.23 -41.42 4.25
N ILE A 103 -24.45 -41.79 5.28
CA ILE A 103 -23.98 -40.86 6.32
C ILE A 103 -22.97 -39.88 5.71
N SER A 104 -22.02 -40.36 4.90
CA SER A 104 -21.04 -39.49 4.24
C SER A 104 -21.71 -38.46 3.32
N ILE A 105 -22.72 -38.86 2.54
CA ILE A 105 -23.50 -37.93 1.69
C ILE A 105 -24.24 -36.90 2.54
N ALA A 106 -24.92 -37.33 3.62
CA ALA A 106 -25.63 -36.41 4.51
C ALA A 106 -24.69 -35.38 5.16
N THR A 107 -23.52 -35.83 5.63
CA THR A 107 -22.48 -34.95 6.20
C THR A 107 -21.95 -33.97 5.16
N LEU A 108 -21.66 -34.42 3.93
CA LEU A 108 -21.16 -33.55 2.86
C LEU A 108 -22.20 -32.51 2.42
N LYS A 109 -23.49 -32.86 2.33
CA LYS A 109 -24.57 -31.89 2.04
C LYS A 109 -24.75 -30.86 3.16
N LYS A 110 -24.54 -31.27 4.42
CA LYS A 110 -24.54 -30.34 5.55
C LYS A 110 -23.36 -29.37 5.45
N LEU A 111 -22.17 -29.87 5.15
CA LEU A 111 -20.98 -29.05 4.93
C LEU A 111 -21.11 -28.14 3.72
N GLU A 112 -21.70 -28.61 2.61
CA GLU A 112 -22.02 -27.78 1.44
C GLU A 112 -22.82 -26.54 1.83
N LYS A 113 -23.88 -26.72 2.62
CA LYS A 113 -24.69 -25.61 3.12
C LYS A 113 -23.90 -24.67 4.03
N GLU A 114 -23.16 -25.22 4.99
CA GLU A 114 -22.32 -24.42 5.90
C GLU A 114 -21.26 -23.61 5.11
N LEU A 115 -20.62 -24.20 4.10
CA LEU A 115 -19.63 -23.51 3.26
C LEU A 115 -20.23 -22.41 2.38
N LEU A 116 -21.45 -22.61 1.85
CA LEU A 116 -22.18 -21.58 1.13
C LEU A 116 -22.55 -20.42 2.06
N ASP A 117 -23.00 -20.72 3.29
CA ASP A 117 -23.38 -19.71 4.28
C ASP A 117 -22.16 -18.86 4.73
N TYR A 118 -20.95 -19.43 4.73
CA TYR A 118 -19.70 -18.73 5.07
C TYR A 118 -18.90 -18.22 3.86
N ASP A 119 -19.43 -18.35 2.63
CA ASP A 119 -18.76 -18.00 1.37
C ASP A 119 -17.35 -18.61 1.18
N LEU A 120 -17.20 -19.86 1.60
CA LEU A 120 -15.96 -20.64 1.52
C LEU A 120 -15.85 -21.40 0.20
N ALA A 121 -15.67 -20.64 -0.89
CA ALA A 121 -15.62 -21.18 -2.26
C ALA A 121 -14.49 -22.20 -2.48
N ASN A 122 -13.29 -21.98 -1.92
CA ASN A 122 -12.14 -22.88 -2.12
C ASN A 122 -12.44 -24.30 -1.65
N GLU A 123 -12.98 -24.40 -0.45
CA GLU A 123 -13.34 -25.65 0.22
C GLU A 123 -14.55 -26.33 -0.41
N LEU A 124 -15.47 -25.55 -0.96
CA LEU A 124 -16.67 -26.05 -1.64
C LEU A 124 -16.32 -26.92 -2.86
N THR A 125 -15.20 -26.62 -3.53
CA THR A 125 -14.68 -27.46 -4.63
C THR A 125 -14.36 -28.89 -4.17
N ILE A 126 -13.81 -29.05 -2.97
CA ILE A 126 -13.48 -30.36 -2.37
C ILE A 126 -14.76 -31.15 -2.08
N ILE A 127 -15.79 -30.46 -1.56
CA ILE A 127 -17.11 -31.06 -1.31
C ILE A 127 -17.75 -31.54 -2.60
N TYR A 128 -17.82 -30.71 -3.66
CA TYR A 128 -18.41 -31.11 -4.93
C TYR A 128 -17.67 -32.26 -5.60
N LYS A 129 -16.33 -32.26 -5.55
CA LYS A 129 -15.52 -33.40 -6.02
C LYS A 129 -15.88 -34.69 -5.30
N SER A 130 -16.10 -34.61 -3.99
CA SER A 130 -16.41 -35.74 -3.13
C SER A 130 -17.83 -36.27 -3.33
N LEU A 131 -18.82 -35.37 -3.43
CA LEU A 131 -20.21 -35.68 -3.75
C LEU A 131 -20.34 -36.31 -5.14
N LYS A 132 -19.64 -35.77 -6.15
CA LYS A 132 -19.55 -36.35 -7.49
C LYS A 132 -19.03 -37.79 -7.45
N ARG A 133 -17.97 -38.08 -6.68
CA ARG A 133 -17.40 -39.43 -6.56
C ARG A 133 -18.35 -40.41 -5.90
N LEU A 134 -19.02 -40.01 -4.82
CA LEU A 134 -19.97 -40.88 -4.10
C LEU A 134 -21.22 -41.19 -4.92
N ASN A 135 -21.63 -40.27 -5.79
CA ASN A 135 -22.82 -40.40 -6.62
C ASN A 135 -22.57 -41.00 -8.00
N ILE A 136 -21.41 -41.62 -8.28
CA ILE A 136 -21.05 -42.13 -9.63
C ILE A 136 -22.10 -43.05 -10.29
N ASN A 137 -22.82 -43.84 -9.50
CA ASN A 137 -23.88 -44.75 -9.97
C ASN A 137 -25.29 -44.22 -9.66
N SER A 138 -25.44 -42.92 -9.38
CA SER A 138 -26.70 -42.25 -9.03
C SER A 138 -27.06 -41.22 -10.11
N PRO A 139 -28.36 -40.94 -10.37
CA PRO A 139 -28.76 -39.83 -11.23
C PRO A 139 -28.19 -38.47 -10.79
N ASP A 140 -27.91 -38.30 -9.49
CA ASP A 140 -27.30 -37.09 -8.93
C ASP A 140 -25.86 -36.84 -9.41
N TYR A 141 -25.20 -37.84 -10.04
CA TYR A 141 -23.84 -37.70 -10.58
C TYR A 141 -23.71 -36.49 -11.50
N PHE A 142 -24.65 -36.35 -12.44
CA PHE A 142 -24.57 -35.34 -13.47
C PHE A 142 -24.68 -33.92 -12.89
N GLN A 143 -25.60 -33.73 -11.94
CA GLN A 143 -25.76 -32.47 -11.21
C GLN A 143 -24.47 -32.09 -10.48
N TYR A 144 -23.91 -32.98 -9.67
CA TYR A 144 -22.66 -32.69 -8.95
C TYR A 144 -21.44 -32.55 -9.87
N SER A 145 -21.45 -33.21 -11.03
CA SER A 145 -20.42 -33.00 -12.05
C SER A 145 -20.50 -31.61 -12.67
N GLN A 146 -21.71 -31.11 -12.96
CA GLN A 146 -21.89 -29.73 -13.44
C GLN A 146 -21.49 -28.71 -12.38
N LEU A 147 -21.93 -28.89 -11.13
CA LEU A 147 -21.57 -28.01 -10.01
C LEU A 147 -20.06 -27.95 -9.79
N TYR A 148 -19.39 -29.12 -9.79
CA TYR A 148 -17.93 -29.19 -9.69
C TYR A 148 -17.25 -28.44 -10.83
N ASN A 149 -17.63 -28.69 -12.09
CA ASN A 149 -17.00 -28.05 -13.24
C ASN A 149 -17.22 -26.52 -13.23
N ARG A 150 -18.42 -26.06 -12.89
CA ARG A 150 -18.73 -24.63 -12.75
C ARG A 150 -17.88 -23.98 -11.67
N HIS A 151 -17.74 -24.65 -10.52
CA HIS A 151 -16.97 -24.12 -9.40
C HIS A 151 -15.45 -24.09 -9.71
N VAL A 152 -14.92 -25.10 -10.39
CA VAL A 152 -13.52 -25.10 -10.83
C VAL A 152 -13.26 -23.93 -11.79
N ALA A 153 -14.16 -23.71 -12.75
CA ALA A 153 -14.01 -22.63 -13.71
C ALA A 153 -14.15 -21.24 -13.05
N TYR A 154 -15.01 -21.11 -12.03
CA TYR A 154 -15.10 -19.91 -11.20
C TYR A 154 -13.79 -19.65 -10.43
N MET A 155 -13.22 -20.68 -9.78
CA MET A 155 -11.96 -20.53 -9.05
C MET A 155 -10.82 -20.07 -9.94
N LEU A 156 -10.70 -20.66 -11.14
CA LEU A 156 -9.71 -20.24 -12.12
C LEU A 156 -9.91 -18.77 -12.57
N ALA A 157 -11.15 -18.28 -12.61
CA ALA A 157 -11.42 -16.89 -12.92
C ALA A 157 -11.01 -15.96 -11.77
N VAL A 158 -11.26 -16.36 -10.51
CA VAL A 158 -10.82 -15.60 -9.33
C VAL A 158 -9.30 -15.52 -9.27
N ASP A 159 -8.60 -16.65 -9.39
CA ASP A 159 -7.12 -16.71 -9.40
C ASP A 159 -6.56 -15.81 -10.52
N LYS A 160 -7.13 -15.92 -11.74
CA LYS A 160 -6.73 -15.07 -12.86
C LYS A 160 -6.98 -13.58 -12.58
N SER A 161 -8.08 -13.23 -11.93
CA SER A 161 -8.36 -11.83 -11.56
C SER A 161 -7.35 -11.30 -10.53
N GLU A 162 -6.93 -12.11 -9.55
CA GLU A 162 -5.89 -11.72 -8.60
C GLU A 162 -4.54 -11.49 -9.30
N ASP A 163 -4.16 -12.39 -10.21
CA ASP A 163 -2.94 -12.23 -11.03
C ASP A 163 -2.99 -10.96 -11.90
N LEU A 164 -4.13 -10.69 -12.54
CA LEU A 164 -4.33 -9.48 -13.35
C LEU A 164 -4.24 -8.21 -12.50
N LEU A 165 -4.77 -8.23 -11.28
CA LEU A 165 -4.72 -7.10 -10.36
C LEU A 165 -3.27 -6.79 -9.95
N ALA A 166 -2.51 -7.83 -9.57
CA ALA A 166 -1.11 -7.69 -9.20
C ALA A 166 -0.25 -7.22 -10.40
N ASP A 167 -0.46 -7.80 -11.59
CA ASP A 167 0.23 -7.38 -12.81
C ASP A 167 -0.10 -5.94 -13.21
N TYR A 168 -1.36 -5.52 -13.03
CA TYR A 168 -1.77 -4.14 -13.27
C TYR A 168 -1.00 -3.15 -12.41
N PHE A 169 -0.97 -3.33 -11.09
CA PHE A 169 -0.29 -2.39 -10.19
C PHE A 169 1.23 -2.40 -10.34
N LYS A 170 1.81 -3.55 -10.70
CA LYS A 170 3.21 -3.63 -11.11
C LYS A 170 3.48 -2.79 -12.36
N LYS A 171 2.66 -2.93 -13.40
CA LYS A 171 2.75 -2.13 -14.63
C LYS A 171 2.47 -0.65 -14.37
N PHE A 172 1.59 -0.33 -13.42
CA PHE A 172 1.31 1.06 -13.05
C PHE A 172 2.55 1.73 -12.46
N GLY A 173 3.33 1.04 -11.63
CA GLY A 173 4.60 1.57 -11.15
C GLY A 173 5.57 1.94 -12.28
N ASP A 174 5.64 1.12 -13.33
CA ASP A 174 6.42 1.45 -14.54
C ASP A 174 5.85 2.67 -15.28
N TYR A 175 4.52 2.72 -15.46
CA TYR A 175 3.81 3.85 -16.08
C TYR A 175 4.06 5.15 -15.33
N LEU A 176 3.95 5.15 -13.99
CA LEU A 176 4.16 6.32 -13.15
C LEU A 176 5.56 6.92 -13.37
N LEU A 177 6.59 6.10 -13.51
CA LEU A 177 7.96 6.59 -13.69
C LEU A 177 8.31 7.04 -15.12
N ASN A 178 7.65 6.47 -16.12
CA ASN A 178 7.93 6.76 -17.53
C ASN A 178 6.98 7.77 -18.16
N GLY A 179 5.70 7.77 -17.77
CA GLY A 179 4.64 8.57 -18.39
C GLY A 179 4.40 8.27 -19.87
N ALA A 180 4.80 7.09 -20.34
CA ALA A 180 4.79 6.74 -21.76
C ALA A 180 3.49 6.06 -22.21
N GLU A 181 3.09 6.35 -23.45
CA GLU A 181 1.84 5.86 -24.06
C GLU A 181 1.80 4.33 -24.23
N ILE A 182 2.97 3.68 -24.33
CA ILE A 182 3.05 2.22 -24.46
C ILE A 182 2.60 1.54 -23.16
N GLU A 183 3.10 2.03 -22.03
CA GLU A 183 2.72 1.57 -20.71
C GLU A 183 1.23 1.85 -20.43
N LYS A 184 0.73 3.03 -20.84
CA LYS A 184 -0.70 3.36 -20.79
C LYS A 184 -1.55 2.36 -21.58
N LEU A 185 -1.15 2.05 -22.82
CA LEU A 185 -1.83 1.03 -23.63
C LEU A 185 -1.82 -0.35 -22.93
N GLY A 186 -0.70 -0.72 -22.32
CA GLY A 186 -0.58 -1.94 -21.53
C GLY A 186 -1.57 -2.01 -20.37
N LEU A 187 -1.72 -0.91 -19.62
CA LEU A 187 -2.71 -0.80 -18.53
C LEU A 187 -4.14 -0.91 -19.05
N ASN A 188 -4.45 -0.29 -20.19
CA ASN A 188 -5.78 -0.35 -20.81
C ASN A 188 -6.13 -1.78 -21.26
N LEU A 189 -5.15 -2.55 -21.74
CA LEU A 189 -5.34 -3.95 -22.12
C LEU A 189 -5.62 -4.84 -20.91
N VAL A 190 -4.88 -4.68 -19.81
CA VAL A 190 -5.10 -5.44 -18.56
C VAL A 190 -6.47 -5.10 -17.96
N MET A 191 -6.86 -3.82 -17.98
CA MET A 191 -8.19 -3.38 -17.54
C MET A 191 -9.31 -4.06 -18.32
N LYS A 192 -9.20 -4.10 -19.66
CA LYS A 192 -10.15 -4.81 -20.54
C LYS A 192 -10.17 -6.31 -20.28
N GLU A 193 -9.02 -6.92 -20.02
CA GLU A 193 -8.94 -8.35 -19.72
C GLU A 193 -9.66 -8.69 -18.41
N MET A 194 -9.48 -7.92 -17.34
CA MET A 194 -10.23 -8.10 -16.10
C MET A 194 -11.74 -7.97 -16.31
N GLN A 195 -12.18 -6.95 -17.05
CA GLN A 195 -13.61 -6.78 -17.36
C GLN A 195 -14.17 -7.99 -18.10
N ASN A 196 -13.40 -8.57 -19.01
CA ASN A 196 -13.81 -9.80 -19.71
C ASN A 196 -13.91 -10.98 -18.74
N VAL A 197 -12.95 -11.16 -17.83
CA VAL A 197 -12.97 -12.23 -16.83
C VAL A 197 -14.17 -12.08 -15.88
N ALA A 198 -14.40 -10.87 -15.36
CA ALA A 198 -15.51 -10.59 -14.46
C ALA A 198 -16.89 -10.75 -15.12
N LYS A 199 -17.02 -10.51 -16.43
CA LYS A 199 -18.27 -10.75 -17.18
C LYS A 199 -18.62 -12.23 -17.35
N LEU A 200 -17.66 -13.15 -17.18
CA LEU A 200 -17.92 -14.59 -17.33
C LEU A 200 -18.76 -15.14 -16.16
N TYR A 201 -18.69 -14.51 -14.99
CA TYR A 201 -19.35 -14.98 -13.78
C TYR A 201 -19.89 -13.82 -12.95
N GLU A 202 -21.17 -13.87 -12.59
CA GLU A 202 -21.73 -12.97 -11.58
C GLU A 202 -21.17 -13.33 -10.21
N SER A 203 -20.13 -12.61 -9.77
CA SER A 203 -19.48 -12.81 -8.48
C SER A 203 -19.17 -11.47 -7.83
N HIS A 204 -19.54 -11.34 -6.56
CA HIS A 204 -19.20 -10.19 -5.75
C HIS A 204 -17.68 -10.06 -5.55
N ARG A 205 -16.93 -11.18 -5.45
CA ARG A 205 -15.45 -11.15 -5.35
C ARG A 205 -14.80 -10.63 -6.62
N LEU A 206 -15.22 -11.12 -7.80
CA LEU A 206 -14.72 -10.61 -9.08
C LEU A 206 -15.07 -9.13 -9.27
N TYR A 207 -16.27 -8.72 -8.85
CA TYR A 207 -16.69 -7.32 -8.89
C TYR A 207 -15.81 -6.44 -8.00
N VAL A 208 -15.50 -6.86 -6.76
CA VAL A 208 -14.63 -6.10 -5.84
C VAL A 208 -13.22 -5.95 -6.44
N TYR A 209 -12.61 -7.01 -6.95
CA TYR A 209 -11.27 -6.95 -7.57
C TYR A 209 -11.24 -6.07 -8.81
N GLN A 210 -12.26 -6.20 -9.69
CA GLN A 210 -12.42 -5.32 -10.83
C GLN A 210 -12.58 -3.85 -10.39
N SER A 211 -13.33 -3.60 -9.33
CA SER A 211 -13.60 -2.26 -8.81
C SER A 211 -12.33 -1.59 -8.29
N CYS A 212 -11.46 -2.31 -7.57
CA CYS A 212 -10.15 -1.80 -7.14
C CYS A 212 -9.36 -1.26 -8.34
N MET A 213 -9.25 -2.07 -9.39
CA MET A 213 -8.50 -1.68 -10.59
C MET A 213 -9.18 -0.55 -11.37
N TYR A 214 -10.51 -0.62 -11.54
CA TYR A 214 -11.25 0.33 -12.36
C TYR A 214 -11.26 1.73 -11.76
N VAL A 215 -11.51 1.85 -10.45
CA VAL A 215 -11.47 3.15 -9.75
C VAL A 215 -10.07 3.74 -9.87
N PHE A 216 -9.03 2.98 -9.56
CA PHE A 216 -7.65 3.45 -9.65
C PHE A 216 -7.28 3.88 -11.08
N HIS A 217 -7.67 3.09 -12.08
CA HIS A 217 -7.43 3.38 -13.49
C HIS A 217 -8.04 4.72 -13.92
N ARG A 218 -9.28 4.98 -13.54
CA ARG A 218 -9.97 6.24 -13.85
C ARG A 218 -9.35 7.45 -13.17
N LEU A 219 -8.79 7.28 -11.98
CA LEU A 219 -8.17 8.38 -11.23
C LEU A 219 -6.77 8.75 -11.75
N PHE A 220 -5.99 7.78 -12.24
CA PHE A 220 -4.56 8.01 -12.50
C PHE A 220 -4.10 7.72 -13.93
N VAL A 221 -4.92 7.11 -14.79
CA VAL A 221 -4.53 6.73 -16.17
C VAL A 221 -5.40 7.43 -17.22
N GLU A 222 -6.71 7.48 -16.99
CA GLU A 222 -7.70 8.12 -17.88
C GLU A 222 -8.28 9.39 -17.26
N VAL A 223 -7.40 10.36 -17.00
CA VAL A 223 -7.69 11.60 -16.25
C VAL A 223 -8.60 12.58 -17.01
N ASP A 224 -8.63 12.55 -18.35
CA ASP A 224 -9.41 13.48 -19.18
C ASP A 224 -10.15 12.81 -20.38
N ASP A 225 -11.36 13.32 -20.65
CA ASP A 225 -12.18 13.21 -21.88
C ASP A 225 -12.92 11.90 -22.23
N ASN A 226 -13.74 11.38 -21.31
CA ASN A 226 -15.14 11.00 -21.61
C ASN A 226 -15.87 10.56 -20.32
N MET A 227 -16.62 11.49 -19.71
CA MET A 227 -17.73 11.11 -18.81
C MET A 227 -18.84 10.31 -19.53
N GLN A 228 -18.68 10.04 -20.83
CA GLN A 228 -19.45 9.10 -21.64
C GLN A 228 -18.82 7.70 -21.73
N GLN A 229 -18.01 7.29 -20.75
CA GLN A 229 -17.62 5.88 -20.67
C GLN A 229 -18.84 5.05 -20.24
N ASP A 230 -19.27 4.12 -21.10
CA ASP A 230 -20.20 3.04 -20.76
C ASP A 230 -19.71 2.33 -19.49
N GLY A 231 -20.29 2.69 -18.34
CA GLY A 231 -19.80 2.23 -17.05
C GLY A 231 -20.55 2.84 -15.88
N GLU A 232 -20.37 2.21 -14.74
CA GLU A 232 -20.91 2.67 -13.46
C GLU A 232 -20.12 3.88 -12.93
N SER A 233 -20.78 4.78 -12.19
CA SER A 233 -20.09 5.88 -11.51
C SER A 233 -19.17 5.36 -10.39
N ILE A 234 -18.14 6.11 -10.02
CA ILE A 234 -17.21 5.66 -8.97
C ILE A 234 -17.94 5.60 -7.61
N GLU A 235 -18.88 6.52 -7.41
CA GLU A 235 -19.74 6.62 -6.24
C GLU A 235 -20.67 5.40 -6.11
N ASP A 236 -21.33 5.02 -7.20
CA ASP A 236 -22.18 3.81 -7.22
C ASP A 236 -21.36 2.54 -6.96
N ILE A 237 -20.11 2.49 -7.47
CA ILE A 237 -19.17 1.39 -7.18
C ILE A 237 -18.87 1.34 -5.68
N PHE A 238 -18.54 2.47 -5.06
CA PHE A 238 -18.28 2.51 -3.61
C PHE A 238 -19.50 2.05 -2.81
N ASP A 239 -20.70 2.49 -3.17
CA ASP A 239 -21.94 2.08 -2.51
C ASP A 239 -22.21 0.58 -2.66
N LYS A 240 -21.97 0.01 -3.84
CA LYS A 240 -22.13 -1.43 -4.08
C LYS A 240 -21.09 -2.26 -3.34
N VAL A 241 -19.83 -1.84 -3.35
CA VAL A 241 -18.76 -2.53 -2.61
C VAL A 241 -19.05 -2.49 -1.12
N GLN A 242 -19.49 -1.36 -0.58
CA GLN A 242 -19.88 -1.24 0.82
C GLN A 242 -21.00 -2.22 1.18
N LYS A 243 -22.05 -2.31 0.34
CA LYS A 243 -23.14 -3.30 0.51
C LYS A 243 -22.64 -4.73 0.46
N ILE A 244 -21.65 -5.04 -0.40
CA ILE A 244 -21.01 -6.35 -0.44
C ILE A 244 -20.27 -6.62 0.88
N PHE A 245 -19.46 -5.68 1.37
CA PHE A 245 -18.71 -5.86 2.62
C PHE A 245 -19.64 -6.06 3.82
N GLU A 246 -20.77 -5.35 3.88
CA GLU A 246 -21.79 -5.53 4.91
C GLU A 246 -22.51 -6.89 4.80
N SER A 247 -22.86 -7.30 3.58
CA SER A 247 -23.52 -8.58 3.32
C SER A 247 -22.63 -9.78 3.64
N TYR A 248 -21.32 -9.64 3.43
CA TYR A 248 -20.30 -10.67 3.59
C TYR A 248 -19.29 -10.30 4.70
N HIS A 249 -19.77 -9.75 5.82
CA HIS A 249 -18.93 -9.25 6.92
C HIS A 249 -18.04 -10.31 7.62
N LEU A 250 -18.29 -11.61 7.38
CA LEU A 250 -17.47 -12.71 7.88
C LEU A 250 -16.30 -13.09 6.94
N ASP A 251 -16.23 -12.49 5.75
CA ASP A 251 -15.10 -12.68 4.83
C ASP A 251 -13.92 -11.79 5.24
N ALA A 252 -12.84 -12.44 5.67
CA ALA A 252 -11.60 -11.77 6.05
C ALA A 252 -11.00 -10.95 4.89
N ILE A 253 -11.20 -11.37 3.63
CA ILE A 253 -10.70 -10.61 2.47
C ILE A 253 -11.35 -9.22 2.46
N TYR A 254 -12.66 -9.13 2.69
CA TYR A 254 -13.38 -7.85 2.68
C TYR A 254 -13.05 -6.96 3.86
N TYR A 255 -12.81 -7.56 5.02
CA TYR A 255 -12.26 -6.82 6.16
C TYR A 255 -10.94 -6.12 5.79
N HIS A 256 -10.01 -6.83 5.14
CA HIS A 256 -8.72 -6.26 4.74
C HIS A 256 -8.82 -5.28 3.57
N LEU A 257 -9.64 -5.61 2.56
CA LEU A 257 -9.85 -4.73 1.40
C LEU A 257 -10.56 -3.43 1.75
N ASN A 258 -11.23 -3.34 2.91
CA ASN A 258 -11.77 -2.08 3.39
C ASN A 258 -10.72 -0.97 3.38
N LEU A 259 -9.50 -1.25 3.88
CA LEU A 259 -8.40 -0.27 3.88
C LEU A 259 -8.04 0.19 2.46
N VAL A 260 -8.08 -0.72 1.48
CA VAL A 260 -7.85 -0.37 0.06
C VAL A 260 -8.92 0.58 -0.44
N PHE A 261 -10.19 0.35 -0.09
CA PHE A 261 -11.29 1.24 -0.49
C PHE A 261 -11.28 2.57 0.25
N GLU A 262 -10.86 2.64 1.51
CA GLU A 262 -10.65 3.92 2.20
C GLU A 262 -9.53 4.73 1.52
N PHE A 263 -8.45 4.07 1.10
CA PHE A 263 -7.42 4.68 0.27
C PHE A 263 -7.96 5.17 -1.09
N LEU A 264 -8.76 4.37 -1.79
CA LEU A 264 -9.34 4.77 -3.08
C LEU A 264 -10.34 5.94 -2.93
N LYS A 265 -11.13 5.99 -1.85
CA LYS A 265 -12.01 7.12 -1.53
C LYS A 265 -11.20 8.38 -1.27
N LEU A 266 -10.13 8.28 -0.49
CA LEU A 266 -9.19 9.39 -0.24
C LEU A 266 -8.67 9.96 -1.56
N GLU A 267 -8.14 9.10 -2.44
CA GLU A 267 -7.60 9.51 -3.74
C GLU A 267 -8.68 10.09 -4.65
N TYR A 268 -9.87 9.51 -4.68
CA TYR A 268 -11.03 10.04 -5.41
C TYR A 268 -11.38 11.46 -4.97
N TYR A 269 -11.52 11.71 -3.66
CA TYR A 269 -11.86 13.05 -3.17
C TYR A 269 -10.71 14.06 -3.35
N ASN A 270 -9.45 13.61 -3.29
CA ASN A 270 -8.29 14.46 -3.62
C ASN A 270 -8.28 14.85 -5.10
N HIS A 271 -8.53 13.90 -6.00
CA HIS A 271 -8.60 14.11 -7.45
C HIS A 271 -9.64 15.19 -7.83
N TYR A 272 -10.83 15.11 -7.24
CA TYR A 272 -11.90 16.10 -7.44
C TYR A 272 -11.79 17.35 -6.55
N LYS A 273 -10.70 17.49 -5.78
CA LYS A 273 -10.41 18.63 -4.89
C LYS A 273 -11.46 18.86 -3.79
N VAL A 274 -12.17 17.81 -3.40
CA VAL A 274 -13.15 17.82 -2.31
C VAL A 274 -12.45 17.53 -0.98
N TYR A 275 -11.55 18.42 -0.60
CA TYR A 275 -10.58 18.18 0.47
C TYR A 275 -11.21 17.93 1.84
N ARG A 276 -12.35 18.55 2.15
CA ARG A 276 -13.06 18.33 3.42
C ARG A 276 -13.51 16.88 3.58
N GLN A 277 -13.88 16.23 2.49
CA GLN A 277 -14.29 14.84 2.51
C GLN A 277 -13.07 13.91 2.50
N ALA A 278 -12.02 14.29 1.77
CA ALA A 278 -10.73 13.58 1.76
C ALA A 278 -10.13 13.44 3.17
N GLU A 279 -10.20 14.48 4.01
CA GLU A 279 -9.64 14.43 5.37
C GLU A 279 -10.22 13.32 6.25
N LYS A 280 -11.50 12.96 6.07
CA LYS A 280 -12.13 11.88 6.84
C LYS A 280 -11.44 10.54 6.60
N TYR A 281 -10.98 10.31 5.37
CA TYR A 281 -10.31 9.08 4.96
C TYR A 281 -8.80 9.15 5.20
N PHE A 282 -8.23 10.35 5.23
CA PHE A 282 -6.80 10.54 5.42
C PHE A 282 -6.32 9.98 6.76
N GLU A 283 -7.04 10.25 7.85
CA GLU A 283 -6.64 9.77 9.20
C GLU A 283 -6.51 8.24 9.24
N GLU A 284 -7.54 7.53 8.79
CA GLU A 284 -7.57 6.07 8.77
C GLU A 284 -6.45 5.47 7.90
N VAL A 285 -6.24 6.03 6.71
CA VAL A 285 -5.20 5.57 5.78
C VAL A 285 -3.79 5.91 6.29
N ASN A 286 -3.62 7.07 6.91
CA ASN A 286 -2.35 7.52 7.47
C ASN A 286 -1.92 6.65 8.66
N ASP A 287 -2.86 6.33 9.55
CA ASP A 287 -2.61 5.45 10.70
C ASP A 287 -2.22 4.03 10.26
N ALA A 288 -2.81 3.56 9.16
CA ALA A 288 -2.50 2.27 8.56
C ALA A 288 -1.42 2.33 7.46
N CYS A 289 -0.71 3.46 7.28
CA CYS A 289 0.18 3.68 6.14
C CYS A 289 1.27 2.62 6.01
N ALA A 290 1.93 2.24 7.12
CA ALA A 290 2.98 1.23 7.09
C ALA A 290 2.41 -0.15 6.68
N ASN A 291 1.22 -0.48 7.18
CA ASN A 291 0.50 -1.71 6.83
C ASN A 291 0.12 -1.71 5.34
N LEU A 292 -0.40 -0.59 4.84
CA LEU A 292 -0.75 -0.40 3.42
C LEU A 292 0.46 -0.65 2.52
N MET A 293 1.61 -0.05 2.85
CA MET A 293 2.85 -0.15 2.07
C MET A 293 3.42 -1.57 1.99
N VAL A 294 3.27 -2.37 3.05
CA VAL A 294 3.83 -3.74 3.11
C VAL A 294 2.89 -4.77 2.49
N ASN A 295 1.60 -4.74 2.84
CA ASN A 295 0.71 -5.88 2.63
C ASN A 295 -0.22 -5.77 1.41
N TYR A 296 -0.33 -4.59 0.78
CA TYR A 296 -1.40 -4.34 -0.21
C TYR A 296 -0.88 -4.01 -1.62
N SER A 297 0.41 -4.23 -1.91
CA SER A 297 0.99 -3.96 -3.24
C SER A 297 0.40 -4.81 -4.38
N THR A 298 -0.33 -5.89 -4.06
CA THR A 298 -1.03 -6.73 -5.05
C THR A 298 -2.45 -6.23 -5.35
N PHE A 299 -3.03 -5.42 -4.48
CA PHE A 299 -4.42 -4.95 -4.58
C PHE A 299 -4.55 -3.46 -4.89
N THR A 300 -3.47 -2.71 -4.72
CA THR A 300 -3.38 -1.28 -5.05
C THR A 300 -1.93 -0.86 -5.28
N PHE A 301 -1.69 0.42 -5.53
CA PHE A 301 -0.35 1.01 -5.53
C PHE A 301 -0.16 1.95 -4.32
N PRO A 302 0.25 1.42 -3.14
CA PRO A 302 0.38 2.18 -1.90
C PRO A 302 1.31 3.39 -1.98
N ALA A 303 2.34 3.33 -2.81
CA ALA A 303 3.30 4.43 -2.95
C ALA A 303 2.65 5.74 -3.43
N GLN A 304 1.50 5.67 -4.12
CA GLN A 304 0.73 6.86 -4.49
C GLN A 304 0.29 7.65 -3.26
N PHE A 305 -0.06 6.98 -2.16
CA PHE A 305 -0.46 7.65 -0.92
C PHE A 305 0.66 8.56 -0.38
N LEU A 306 1.92 8.17 -0.53
CA LEU A 306 3.06 9.00 -0.09
C LEU A 306 3.14 10.32 -0.86
N ILE A 307 2.81 10.29 -2.15
CA ILE A 307 2.74 11.48 -3.00
C ILE A 307 1.58 12.36 -2.52
N SER A 308 0.39 11.79 -2.38
CA SER A 308 -0.81 12.48 -1.90
C SER A 308 -0.65 13.05 -0.49
N LYS A 309 0.12 12.36 0.37
CA LYS A 309 0.48 12.83 1.71
C LYS A 309 1.35 14.08 1.62
N ILE A 310 2.40 14.12 0.80
CA ILE A 310 3.19 15.34 0.60
C ILE A 310 2.30 16.48 0.10
N GLU A 311 1.47 16.23 -0.92
CA GLU A 311 0.57 17.24 -1.49
C GLU A 311 -0.42 17.81 -0.45
N ARG A 312 -0.95 16.96 0.43
CA ARG A 312 -1.78 17.40 1.56
C ARG A 312 -1.00 18.32 2.51
N HIS A 313 0.19 17.92 2.94
CA HIS A 313 1.00 18.76 3.85
C HIS A 313 1.38 20.09 3.20
N LEU A 314 1.68 20.10 1.90
CA LEU A 314 1.92 21.33 1.13
C LEU A 314 0.70 22.24 1.09
N ARG A 315 -0.49 21.68 0.90
CA ARG A 315 -1.76 22.40 0.91
C ARG A 315 -2.08 23.00 2.28
N ASN A 316 -1.77 22.27 3.36
CA ASN A 316 -2.06 22.67 4.73
C ASN A 316 -0.95 23.56 5.35
N GLY A 317 0.22 23.64 4.72
CA GLY A 317 1.36 24.39 5.24
C GLY A 317 2.06 23.70 6.42
N THR A 318 1.93 22.37 6.53
CA THR A 318 2.47 21.55 7.62
C THR A 318 3.59 20.61 7.15
N GLU A 319 4.30 20.98 6.08
CA GLU A 319 5.37 20.18 5.47
C GLU A 319 6.51 19.79 6.42
N ALA A 320 6.79 20.59 7.46
CA ALA A 320 7.83 20.31 8.45
C ALA A 320 7.49 19.12 9.37
N GLU A 321 6.21 18.79 9.54
CA GLU A 321 5.74 17.70 10.42
C GLU A 321 6.05 16.31 9.82
N LEU A 322 6.16 16.22 8.48
CA LEU A 322 6.41 14.98 7.75
C LEU A 322 7.60 14.19 8.30
N TYR A 323 8.70 14.88 8.64
CA TYR A 323 9.91 14.22 9.13
C TYR A 323 9.66 13.46 10.45
N ILE A 324 9.01 14.11 11.42
CA ILE A 324 8.77 13.56 12.76
C ILE A 324 7.71 12.45 12.68
N GLU A 325 6.68 12.63 11.87
CA GLU A 325 5.67 11.59 11.64
C GLU A 325 6.29 10.30 11.09
N ASN A 326 7.23 10.44 10.14
CA ASN A 326 7.87 9.30 9.49
C ASN A 326 8.71 8.45 10.44
N GLU A 327 9.29 9.04 11.49
CA GLU A 327 10.03 8.28 12.50
C GLU A 327 9.12 7.28 13.22
N ASN A 328 7.85 7.64 13.46
CA ASN A 328 6.88 6.78 14.13
C ASN A 328 6.21 5.80 13.15
N VAL A 329 5.81 6.27 11.98
CA VAL A 329 5.02 5.47 11.02
C VAL A 329 5.87 4.37 10.38
N PHE A 330 7.15 4.62 10.11
CA PHE A 330 8.02 3.70 9.37
C PHE A 330 9.10 3.03 10.22
N GLU A 331 8.96 3.00 11.56
CA GLU A 331 9.96 2.43 12.47
C GLU A 331 10.32 0.95 12.12
N ASP A 332 9.31 0.15 11.77
CA ASP A 332 9.43 -1.28 11.43
C ASP A 332 9.26 -1.54 9.91
N TYR A 333 9.26 -0.51 9.05
CA TYR A 333 9.04 -0.71 7.61
C TYR A 333 10.30 -1.22 6.90
N GLU A 334 10.22 -2.43 6.35
CA GLU A 334 11.28 -3.03 5.53
C GLU A 334 11.05 -2.72 4.05
N VAL A 335 12.08 -2.14 3.42
CA VAL A 335 12.02 -1.71 2.03
C VAL A 335 12.35 -2.88 1.11
N ASP A 336 11.45 -3.17 0.17
CA ASP A 336 11.71 -4.11 -0.92
C ASP A 336 12.42 -3.41 -2.09
N SER A 337 13.73 -3.65 -2.23
CA SER A 337 14.54 -3.07 -3.32
C SER A 337 14.21 -3.65 -4.71
N MET A 338 13.51 -4.78 -4.78
CA MET A 338 13.12 -5.40 -6.06
C MET A 338 11.85 -4.77 -6.62
N ASP A 339 10.98 -4.21 -5.77
CA ASP A 339 9.89 -3.34 -6.17
C ASP A 339 10.41 -1.92 -6.42
N VAL A 340 11.11 -1.77 -7.55
CA VAL A 340 11.84 -0.55 -7.91
C VAL A 340 10.96 0.72 -7.87
N PRO A 341 9.75 0.76 -8.47
CA PRO A 341 8.91 1.95 -8.39
C PRO A 341 8.51 2.34 -6.97
N LYS A 342 8.08 1.37 -6.15
CA LYS A 342 7.71 1.63 -4.75
C LYS A 342 8.92 2.12 -3.94
N HIS A 343 10.07 1.49 -4.13
CA HIS A 343 11.31 1.87 -3.45
C HIS A 343 11.76 3.29 -3.82
N ILE A 344 11.68 3.66 -5.10
CA ILE A 344 11.99 5.02 -5.57
C ILE A 344 11.06 6.03 -4.90
N VAL A 345 9.74 5.83 -4.98
CA VAL A 345 8.77 6.78 -4.43
C VAL A 345 8.94 6.93 -2.92
N TYR A 346 9.14 5.83 -2.19
CA TYR A 346 9.40 5.87 -0.75
C TYR A 346 10.68 6.63 -0.39
N THR A 347 11.78 6.36 -1.09
CA THR A 347 13.07 7.01 -0.79
C THR A 347 13.03 8.50 -1.11
N VAL A 348 12.38 8.87 -2.21
CA VAL A 348 12.16 10.27 -2.58
C VAL A 348 11.24 10.96 -1.58
N TYR A 349 10.17 10.31 -1.13
CA TYR A 349 9.29 10.82 -0.07
C TYR A 349 10.07 11.11 1.22
N ARG A 350 10.93 10.17 1.65
CA ARG A 350 11.81 10.36 2.82
C ARG A 350 12.77 11.55 2.60
N SER A 351 13.38 11.65 1.43
CA SER A 351 14.29 12.75 1.10
C SER A 351 13.59 14.12 1.11
N ILE A 352 12.37 14.21 0.56
CA ILE A 352 11.54 15.43 0.60
C ILE A 352 11.15 15.78 2.04
N SER A 353 10.83 14.79 2.87
CA SER A 353 10.55 15.01 4.28
C SER A 353 11.78 15.58 5.02
N CYS A 354 12.99 15.07 4.73
CA CYS A 354 14.23 15.65 5.25
C CYS A 354 14.47 17.08 4.76
N TYR A 355 14.18 17.36 3.48
CA TYR A 355 14.27 18.70 2.91
C TYR A 355 13.38 19.71 3.66
N TYR A 356 12.13 19.36 3.96
CA TYR A 356 11.23 20.26 4.69
C TYR A 356 11.57 20.45 6.17
N ALA A 357 12.38 19.54 6.74
CA ALA A 357 12.97 19.67 8.06
C ALA A 357 14.36 20.35 8.04
N ASP A 358 14.76 20.97 6.92
CA ASP A 358 16.06 21.62 6.70
C ASP A 358 17.28 20.68 6.90
N LYS A 359 17.07 19.35 6.81
CA LYS A 359 18.12 18.30 6.90
C LYS A 359 18.66 17.93 5.51
N PHE A 360 19.25 18.91 4.82
CA PHE A 360 19.67 18.77 3.42
C PHE A 360 20.77 17.71 3.20
N ASP A 361 21.69 17.54 4.14
CA ASP A 361 22.72 16.48 4.09
C ASP A 361 22.14 15.08 4.10
N GLU A 362 21.13 14.85 4.96
CA GLU A 362 20.44 13.56 5.05
C GLU A 362 19.61 13.31 3.79
N ALA A 363 18.92 14.33 3.29
CA ALA A 363 18.17 14.29 2.03
C ALA A 363 19.07 13.90 0.85
N ALA A 364 20.27 14.48 0.75
CA ALA A 364 21.26 14.17 -0.28
C ALA A 364 21.78 12.73 -0.18
N LYS A 365 22.10 12.26 1.03
CA LYS A 365 22.56 10.88 1.27
C LYS A 365 21.53 9.84 0.82
N LEU A 366 20.25 10.05 1.15
CA LEU A 366 19.18 9.14 0.74
C LEU A 366 19.09 8.99 -0.79
N ILE A 367 19.12 10.11 -1.53
CA ILE A 367 19.05 10.05 -2.99
C ILE A 367 20.32 9.46 -3.60
N ASN A 368 21.50 9.79 -3.06
CA ASN A 368 22.75 9.20 -3.53
C ASN A 368 22.77 7.68 -3.35
N ASN A 369 22.36 7.18 -2.19
CA ASN A 369 22.29 5.75 -1.93
C ASN A 369 21.33 5.07 -2.92
N LEU A 370 20.14 5.65 -3.16
CA LEU A 370 19.20 5.16 -4.16
C LEU A 370 19.83 5.05 -5.56
N LEU A 371 20.55 6.09 -6.00
CA LEU A 371 21.20 6.12 -7.32
C LEU A 371 22.37 5.13 -7.45
N ASN A 372 22.97 4.71 -6.33
CA ASN A 372 24.04 3.72 -6.29
C ASN A 372 23.51 2.29 -6.22
N GLU A 373 22.39 2.08 -5.53
CA GLU A 373 21.77 0.76 -5.32
C GLU A 373 20.87 0.34 -6.48
N VAL A 374 20.17 1.29 -7.11
CA VAL A 374 19.14 1.00 -8.13
C VAL A 374 19.49 1.60 -9.48
N SER A 375 19.53 0.76 -10.51
CA SER A 375 19.72 1.22 -11.89
C SER A 375 18.44 1.82 -12.48
N LEU A 376 18.37 3.15 -12.52
CA LEU A 376 17.24 3.90 -13.11
C LEU A 376 17.28 4.03 -14.64
N LYS A 377 18.13 3.27 -15.35
CA LYS A 377 18.26 3.39 -16.81
C LYS A 377 16.96 3.09 -17.58
N LYS A 378 16.09 2.25 -17.02
CA LYS A 378 14.75 1.96 -17.56
C LYS A 378 13.80 3.16 -17.45
N TYR A 379 14.08 4.10 -16.55
CA TYR A 379 13.22 5.22 -16.20
C TYR A 379 13.96 6.56 -16.40
N PRO A 380 14.23 6.97 -17.65
CA PRO A 380 15.09 8.12 -17.93
C PRO A 380 14.54 9.44 -17.38
N TYR A 381 13.22 9.69 -17.44
CA TYR A 381 12.60 10.91 -16.92
C TYR A 381 12.65 10.96 -15.39
N ALA A 382 12.21 9.90 -14.71
CA ALA A 382 12.33 9.79 -13.26
C ALA A 382 13.80 9.91 -12.79
N GLN A 383 14.76 9.33 -13.53
CA GLN A 383 16.17 9.49 -13.23
C GLN A 383 16.62 10.96 -13.28
N LEU A 384 16.19 11.72 -14.29
CA LEU A 384 16.53 13.14 -14.41
C LEU A 384 15.91 13.98 -13.30
N GLU A 385 14.67 13.68 -12.92
CA GLU A 385 13.98 14.32 -11.81
C GLU A 385 14.68 14.08 -10.47
N ILE A 386 15.00 12.82 -10.17
CA ILE A 386 15.68 12.44 -8.92
C ILE A 386 17.07 13.08 -8.85
N LYS A 387 17.82 13.09 -9.96
CA LYS A 387 19.09 13.81 -10.03
C LYS A 387 18.92 15.32 -9.86
N SER A 388 17.84 15.90 -10.36
CA SER A 388 17.58 17.33 -10.20
C SER A 388 17.24 17.68 -8.75
N LEU A 389 16.50 16.81 -8.06
CA LEU A 389 16.26 16.92 -6.63
C LEU A 389 17.57 16.80 -5.82
N LEU A 390 18.45 15.86 -6.17
CA LEU A 390 19.78 15.78 -5.57
C LEU A 390 20.62 17.04 -5.82
N ALA A 391 20.56 17.59 -7.03
CA ALA A 391 21.26 18.84 -7.37
C ALA A 391 20.77 20.00 -6.49
N LEU A 392 19.48 20.07 -6.17
CA LEU A 392 18.96 21.04 -5.20
C LEU A 392 19.63 20.86 -3.84
N GLN A 393 19.71 19.62 -3.33
CA GLN A 393 20.33 19.37 -2.03
C GLN A 393 21.81 19.80 -2.00
N TYR A 394 22.58 19.52 -3.07
CA TYR A 394 23.97 19.97 -3.16
C TYR A 394 24.13 21.50 -3.18
N VAL A 395 23.20 22.22 -3.83
CA VAL A 395 23.21 23.70 -3.77
C VAL A 395 23.00 24.18 -2.33
N LEU A 396 22.07 23.58 -1.60
CA LEU A 396 21.74 24.00 -0.23
C LEU A 396 22.85 23.65 0.78
N VAL A 397 23.55 22.54 0.57
CA VAL A 397 24.73 22.15 1.37
C VAL A 397 26.01 22.89 0.94
N ARG A 398 25.95 23.71 -0.13
CA ARG A 398 27.08 24.44 -0.72
C ARG A 398 28.18 23.56 -1.33
N ASP A 399 27.83 22.33 -1.72
CA ASP A 399 28.72 21.46 -2.49
C ASP A 399 28.60 21.77 -3.99
N TYR A 400 29.21 22.88 -4.39
CA TYR A 400 29.14 23.36 -5.78
C TYR A 400 29.91 22.47 -6.75
N GLU A 401 30.89 21.70 -6.28
CA GLU A 401 31.62 20.77 -7.13
C GLU A 401 30.71 19.62 -7.58
N LEU A 402 30.08 18.94 -6.62
CA LEU A 402 29.13 17.86 -6.93
C LEU A 402 27.91 18.37 -7.70
N PHE A 403 27.40 19.56 -7.35
CA PHE A 403 26.35 20.22 -8.14
C PHE A 403 26.76 20.39 -9.60
N ASN A 404 27.94 20.94 -9.88
CA ASN A 404 28.38 21.21 -11.25
C ASN A 404 28.56 19.91 -12.06
N GLN A 405 29.12 18.86 -11.44
CA GLN A 405 29.24 17.55 -12.06
C GLN A 405 27.86 16.98 -12.45
N LEU A 406 26.91 17.02 -11.51
CA LEU A 406 25.55 16.51 -11.72
C LEU A 406 24.76 17.33 -12.73
N SER A 407 24.87 18.67 -12.65
CA SER A 407 24.21 19.61 -13.55
C SER A 407 24.65 19.44 -15.00
N ASN A 408 25.95 19.21 -15.24
CA ASN A 408 26.47 18.92 -16.57
C ASN A 408 26.00 17.56 -17.11
N SER A 409 25.89 16.56 -16.23
CA SER A 409 25.35 15.24 -16.56
C SER A 409 23.88 15.33 -16.98
N ILE A 410 23.04 16.00 -16.19
CA ILE A 410 21.62 16.24 -16.49
C ILE A 410 21.48 17.01 -17.81
N GLN A 411 22.25 18.08 -18.01
CA GLN A 411 22.17 18.88 -19.23
C GLN A 411 22.57 18.09 -20.49
N ARG A 412 23.52 17.16 -20.38
CA ARG A 412 23.89 16.27 -21.49
C ARG A 412 22.75 15.31 -21.81
N GLN A 413 22.13 14.70 -20.80
CA GLN A 413 21.00 13.79 -20.98
C GLN A 413 19.79 14.50 -21.61
N ILE A 414 19.45 15.72 -21.17
CA ILE A 414 18.36 16.52 -21.76
C ILE A 414 18.58 16.76 -23.26
N ARG A 415 19.82 17.01 -23.71
CA ARG A 415 20.12 17.19 -25.14
C ARG A 415 19.84 15.94 -25.97
N LEU A 416 19.94 14.75 -25.37
CA LEU A 416 19.66 13.48 -26.05
C LEU A 416 18.16 13.21 -26.19
N PHE A 417 17.35 13.59 -25.19
CA PHE A 417 15.89 13.38 -25.19
C PHE A 417 15.11 14.48 -25.94
N GLY A 418 15.70 15.65 -26.11
CA GLY A 418 15.02 16.83 -26.67
C GLY A 418 14.61 17.80 -25.57
N LYS A 419 14.67 19.10 -25.88
CA LYS A 419 14.43 20.17 -24.88
C LYS A 419 12.97 20.29 -24.47
N ASP A 420 12.05 20.00 -25.38
CA ASP A 420 10.62 20.21 -25.16
C ASP A 420 10.04 19.17 -24.20
N SER A 421 10.55 17.93 -24.23
CA SER A 421 10.11 16.84 -23.34
C SER A 421 10.55 17.00 -21.88
N CYS A 422 11.52 17.87 -21.60
CA CYS A 422 12.14 18.06 -20.28
C CYS A 422 12.12 19.52 -19.83
N GLU A 423 11.13 20.32 -20.28
CA GLU A 423 11.09 21.77 -20.01
C GLU A 423 11.12 22.07 -18.50
N ASN A 424 10.34 21.34 -17.69
CA ASN A 424 10.31 21.48 -16.24
C ASN A 424 11.70 21.28 -15.60
N ILE A 425 12.39 20.21 -15.98
CA ILE A 425 13.75 19.90 -15.49
C ILE A 425 14.74 20.97 -15.93
N MET A 426 14.63 21.45 -17.17
CA MET A 426 15.48 22.54 -17.68
C MET A 426 15.28 23.84 -16.91
N LEU A 427 14.03 24.23 -16.64
CA LEU A 427 13.70 25.43 -15.88
C LEU A 427 14.21 25.32 -14.44
N PHE A 428 14.00 24.16 -13.81
CA PHE A 428 14.49 23.90 -12.46
C PHE A 428 16.02 23.97 -12.38
N LEU A 429 16.73 23.32 -13.30
CA LEU A 429 18.20 23.37 -13.36
C LEU A 429 18.72 24.79 -13.62
N LYS A 430 17.98 25.61 -14.40
CA LYS A 430 18.32 27.02 -14.64
C LYS A 430 18.18 27.84 -13.36
N ILE A 431 17.15 27.60 -12.55
CA ILE A 431 16.99 28.23 -11.23
C ILE A 431 18.21 27.94 -10.36
N LEU A 432 18.62 26.67 -10.26
CA LEU A 432 19.78 26.27 -9.47
C LEU A 432 21.10 26.90 -9.97
N LYS A 433 21.31 26.99 -11.29
CA LYS A 433 22.49 27.67 -11.85
C LYS A 433 22.52 29.18 -11.58
N ILE A 434 21.36 29.83 -11.49
CA ILE A 434 21.28 31.25 -11.11
C ILE A 434 21.64 31.42 -9.64
N ALA A 435 21.19 30.50 -8.78
CA ALA A 435 21.53 30.50 -7.36
C ALA A 435 23.05 30.42 -7.13
N THR A 436 23.75 29.54 -7.86
CA THR A 436 25.21 29.35 -7.72
C THR A 436 26.09 30.37 -8.47
N SER A 437 25.50 31.27 -9.26
CA SER A 437 26.24 32.30 -9.99
C SER A 437 26.95 33.28 -9.05
N GLU A 438 28.20 33.66 -9.35
CA GLU A 438 28.95 34.68 -8.58
C GLU A 438 28.35 36.10 -8.71
N ALA A 439 27.50 36.34 -9.73
CA ALA A 439 26.86 37.63 -9.94
C ALA A 439 25.77 37.89 -8.87
N LYS A 440 26.11 38.69 -7.85
CA LYS A 440 25.23 38.97 -6.69
C LYS A 440 23.99 39.83 -7.02
N LYS A 441 23.98 40.57 -8.14
CA LYS A 441 22.87 41.49 -8.45
C LYS A 441 21.68 40.74 -9.07
N GLU A 442 20.51 40.88 -8.44
CA GLU A 442 19.20 40.42 -8.91
C GLU A 442 18.94 38.90 -8.96
N LYS A 443 19.66 38.06 -8.20
CA LYS A 443 19.41 36.60 -8.16
C LYS A 443 17.95 36.26 -7.83
N ALA A 444 17.43 36.81 -6.73
CA ALA A 444 16.05 36.59 -6.29
C ALA A 444 15.05 36.93 -7.39
N LYS A 445 15.17 38.12 -8.01
CA LYS A 445 14.29 38.59 -9.08
C LYS A 445 14.31 37.67 -10.31
N LYS A 446 15.48 37.14 -10.67
CA LYS A 446 15.62 36.19 -11.80
C LYS A 446 15.01 34.82 -11.49
N ILE A 447 15.15 34.33 -10.26
CA ILE A 447 14.54 33.07 -9.82
C ILE A 447 13.01 33.21 -9.78
N SER A 448 12.50 34.27 -9.13
CA SER A 448 11.06 34.54 -9.05
C SER A 448 10.40 34.71 -10.43
N ALA A 449 11.14 35.18 -11.44
CA ALA A 449 10.63 35.26 -12.82
C ALA A 449 10.47 33.90 -13.53
N LEU A 450 11.19 32.86 -13.08
CA LEU A 450 11.14 31.52 -13.68
C LEU A 450 10.12 30.60 -12.99
N ILE A 451 9.82 30.84 -11.71
CA ILE A 451 8.89 30.02 -10.93
C ILE A 451 7.50 29.91 -11.59
N PRO A 452 6.84 31.00 -12.04
CA PRO A 452 5.52 30.91 -12.67
C PRO A 452 5.51 29.99 -13.90
N ARG A 453 6.56 30.04 -14.73
CA ARG A 453 6.68 29.16 -15.90
C ARG A 453 6.80 27.69 -15.50
N LEU A 454 7.60 27.40 -14.48
CA LEU A 454 7.77 26.04 -13.97
C LEU A 454 6.47 25.50 -13.37
N SER A 455 5.73 26.33 -12.64
CA SER A 455 4.44 25.95 -12.04
C SER A 455 3.36 25.65 -13.07
N THR A 456 3.41 26.27 -14.26
CA THR A 456 2.45 26.02 -15.35
C THR A 456 2.76 24.76 -16.17
N THR A 457 3.98 24.23 -16.12
CA THR A 457 4.33 23.03 -16.88
C THR A 457 3.63 21.80 -16.29
N THR A 458 2.90 21.04 -17.09
CA THR A 458 2.34 19.72 -16.71
C THR A 458 3.21 18.60 -17.27
N VAL A 459 3.34 17.49 -16.53
CA VAL A 459 4.12 16.33 -16.95
C VAL A 459 3.37 15.06 -16.58
N GLY A 460 3.41 14.05 -17.44
CA GLY A 460 2.71 12.78 -17.25
C GLY A 460 3.54 11.68 -16.56
N TYR A 461 4.69 12.03 -15.98
CA TYR A 461 5.59 11.11 -15.28
C TYR A 461 5.86 11.60 -13.85
N PHE A 462 6.45 10.74 -13.03
CA PHE A 462 6.82 11.04 -11.66
C PHE A 462 7.86 12.16 -11.60
N ALA A 463 7.41 13.35 -11.18
CA ALA A 463 8.21 14.58 -11.15
C ALA A 463 8.33 15.13 -9.72
N PRO A 464 9.19 14.54 -8.88
CA PRO A 464 9.38 14.99 -7.50
C PRO A 464 9.89 16.42 -7.35
N THR A 465 10.47 17.03 -8.39
CA THR A 465 10.80 18.47 -8.34
C THR A 465 9.57 19.36 -8.18
N LYS A 466 8.39 18.90 -8.60
CA LYS A 466 7.11 19.61 -8.40
C LYS A 466 6.54 19.48 -6.99
N LEU A 467 7.04 18.52 -6.20
CA LEU A 467 6.69 18.34 -4.79
C LEU A 467 7.49 19.28 -3.88
N ILE A 468 8.35 20.13 -4.44
CA ILE A 468 9.06 21.20 -3.74
C ILE A 468 8.23 22.49 -3.84
N LYS A 469 7.93 23.08 -2.68
CA LYS A 469 7.22 24.37 -2.59
C LYS A 469 8.10 25.50 -3.12
N LEU A 470 7.73 26.05 -4.27
CA LEU A 470 8.47 27.13 -4.94
C LEU A 470 8.01 28.51 -4.44
N ASP A 471 8.12 28.76 -3.14
CA ASP A 471 7.68 30.00 -2.49
C ASP A 471 8.85 30.95 -2.17
N ASP A 472 8.55 32.04 -1.45
CA ASP A 472 9.57 32.98 -1.00
C ASP A 472 10.61 32.34 -0.07
N LYS A 473 10.26 31.31 0.71
CA LYS A 473 11.22 30.56 1.54
C LYS A 473 12.23 29.86 0.64
N PHE A 474 11.77 29.21 -0.43
CA PHE A 474 12.65 28.58 -1.42
C PHE A 474 13.61 29.59 -2.08
N VAL A 475 13.11 30.76 -2.49
CA VAL A 475 13.96 31.82 -3.08
C VAL A 475 15.00 32.32 -2.07
N ARG A 476 14.62 32.51 -0.80
CA ARG A 476 15.54 32.91 0.26
C ARG A 476 16.62 31.86 0.48
N LEU A 477 16.23 30.60 0.65
CA LEU A 477 17.17 29.48 0.80
C LEU A 477 18.19 29.45 -0.35
N LEU A 478 17.77 29.66 -1.59
CA LEU A 478 18.68 29.68 -2.74
C LEU A 478 19.53 30.95 -2.88
N THR A 479 19.17 32.06 -2.22
CA THR A 479 19.88 33.34 -2.38
C THR A 479 20.74 33.71 -1.18
N GLU A 480 20.47 33.13 -0.02
CA GLU A 480 21.32 33.18 1.18
C GLU A 480 22.50 32.17 1.11
N VAL A 481 22.44 31.25 0.14
CA VAL A 481 23.47 30.24 -0.16
C VAL A 481 24.78 30.87 -0.66
#